data_AF-A0A101X335-F1
#
_entry.id   AF-A0A101X335-F1
#
_cell.length_a   1.000
_cell.length_b   1.000
_cell.length_c   1.000
_cell.angle_alpha   90.00
_cell.angle_beta   90.00
_cell.angle_gamma   90.00
#
_symmetry.space_group_name_H-M   'P 1'
#
loop_
_entity.id
_entity.type
_entity.pdbx_description
1 polymer ?
#
loop_
_entity_poly.entity_id
_entity_poly.type
_entity_poly.pdbx_seq_one_letter_code
_entity_poly.pdbx_strand_id
1 'polypeptide(L)'
;MVVDKQLIKQAVRQILLAIGEDPDREGLRRTPDRVANMLEELTSGREDNVQYTLFEGSSNMVIVAGVRFSTLCEHHLLPMFGLAHVAYVPKDHVIGASKIPRIIVKYSRMLQLQERFTRQVMDEVSRATGSMDVMVLTEAYHTCMMVRGVKVPSPLVSIAYKGKFNDQSLRMEFLEYIRPFRLNKLAI
;
A
#
# COMPACT_ATOMS: atom_id res chain seq x y z
N MET A 1 -7.19 2.33 17.99
CA MET A 1 -6.72 1.24 18.85
C MET A 1 -5.25 1.46 19.20
N VAL A 2 -4.88 1.18 20.45
CA VAL A 2 -3.48 1.14 20.90
C VAL A 2 -3.00 -0.30 20.75
N VAL A 3 -1.79 -0.51 20.21
CA VAL A 3 -1.21 -1.85 20.04
C VAL A 3 -0.72 -2.37 21.41
N ASP A 4 -1.17 -3.56 21.81
CA ASP A 4 -0.66 -4.21 23.03
C ASP A 4 0.70 -4.88 22.76
N LYS A 5 1.76 -4.11 23.01
CA LYS A 5 3.13 -4.59 22.82
C LYS A 5 3.52 -5.71 23.79
N GLN A 6 2.95 -5.76 24.99
CA GLN A 6 3.33 -6.80 25.96
C GLN A 6 2.79 -8.14 25.53
N LEU A 7 1.53 -8.17 25.08
CA LEU A 7 0.93 -9.37 24.50
C LEU A 7 1.72 -9.86 23.28
N ILE A 8 2.10 -8.96 22.37
CA ILE A 8 2.91 -9.33 21.19
C ILE A 8 4.26 -9.92 21.60
N LYS A 9 4.96 -9.32 22.57
CA LYS A 9 6.27 -9.83 23.02
C LYS A 9 6.16 -11.25 23.57
N GLN A 10 5.13 -11.51 24.39
CA GLN A 10 4.86 -12.84 24.93
C GLN A 10 4.59 -13.85 23.80
N ALA A 11 3.72 -13.50 22.86
CA ALA A 11 3.40 -14.34 21.70
C ALA A 11 4.64 -14.62 20.83
N VAL A 12 5.49 -13.63 20.57
CA VAL A 12 6.71 -13.81 19.77
C VAL A 12 7.69 -14.74 20.48
N ARG A 13 7.85 -14.63 21.81
CA ARG A 13 8.69 -15.56 22.58
C ARG A 13 8.15 -16.99 22.50
N GLN A 14 6.83 -17.17 22.57
CA GLN A 14 6.18 -18.48 22.38
C GLN A 14 6.39 -19.03 20.96
N ILE A 15 6.28 -18.20 19.93
CA ILE A 15 6.56 -18.60 18.54
C ILE A 15 8.01 -19.09 18.40
N LEU A 16 8.99 -18.37 18.96
CA LEU A 16 10.39 -18.78 18.92
C LEU A 16 10.61 -20.16 19.57
N LEU A 17 10.05 -20.38 20.76
CA LEU A 17 10.08 -21.69 21.42
C LEU A 17 9.42 -22.77 20.56
N ALA A 18 8.25 -22.47 19.99
CA ALA A 18 7.47 -23.43 19.21
C ALA A 18 8.17 -23.85 17.91
N ILE A 19 9.01 -23.00 17.32
CA ILE A 19 9.83 -23.33 16.14
C ILE A 19 11.20 -23.94 16.49
N GLY A 20 11.46 -24.21 17.77
CA GLY A 20 12.70 -24.86 18.24
C GLY A 20 13.88 -23.92 18.46
N GLU A 21 13.68 -22.61 18.48
CA GLU A 21 14.73 -21.64 18.80
C GLU A 21 14.85 -21.40 20.31
N ASP A 22 16.06 -21.08 20.78
CA ASP A 22 16.30 -20.57 22.13
C ASP A 22 16.08 -19.04 22.17
N PRO A 23 15.00 -18.54 22.80
CA PRO A 23 14.74 -17.09 22.84
C PRO A 23 15.75 -16.31 23.70
N ASP A 24 16.54 -17.00 24.53
CA ASP A 24 17.54 -16.41 25.41
C ASP A 24 18.94 -16.35 24.79
N ARG A 25 19.12 -16.85 23.56
CA ARG A 25 20.36 -16.64 22.79
C ARG A 25 20.54 -15.17 22.43
N GLU A 26 21.79 -14.71 22.39
CA GLU A 26 22.16 -13.29 22.23
C GLU A 26 21.36 -12.57 21.13
N GLY A 27 21.25 -13.18 19.94
CA GLY A 27 20.54 -12.61 18.80
C GLY A 27 19.03 -12.48 18.96
N LEU A 28 18.38 -13.29 19.81
CA LEU A 28 16.91 -13.35 19.94
C LEU A 28 16.35 -12.66 21.19
N ARG A 29 17.17 -12.39 22.21
CA ARG A 29 16.72 -11.74 23.47
C ARG A 29 15.86 -10.50 23.25
N ARG A 30 16.18 -9.71 22.22
CA ARG A 30 15.47 -8.47 21.85
C ARG A 30 14.53 -8.61 20.65
N THR A 31 14.40 -9.80 20.08
CA THR A 31 13.48 -10.07 18.95
C THR A 31 12.03 -9.76 19.31
N PRO A 32 11.49 -10.17 20.48
CA PRO A 32 10.13 -9.79 20.88
C PRO A 32 9.87 -8.28 20.85
N ASP A 33 10.81 -7.47 21.37
CA ASP A 33 10.70 -6.01 21.34
C ASP A 33 10.72 -5.47 19.91
N ARG A 34 11.64 -5.96 19.07
CA ARG A 34 11.76 -5.54 17.67
C ARG A 34 10.51 -5.87 16.88
N VAL A 35 9.95 -7.07 17.05
CA VAL A 35 8.71 -7.48 16.36
C VAL A 35 7.52 -6.66 16.85
N ALA A 36 7.39 -6.38 18.15
CA ALA A 36 6.32 -5.53 18.67
C ALA A 36 6.37 -4.10 18.12
N ASN A 37 7.57 -3.51 18.04
CA ASN A 37 7.75 -2.18 17.44
C ASN A 37 7.49 -2.18 15.94
N MET A 38 7.96 -3.22 15.23
CA MET A 38 7.70 -3.40 13.80
C MET A 38 6.19 -3.49 13.51
N LEU A 39 5.45 -4.32 14.26
CA LEU A 39 4.01 -4.47 14.06
C LEU A 39 3.27 -3.17 14.36
N GLU A 40 3.63 -2.45 15.42
CA GLU A 40 3.05 -1.13 15.69
C GLU A 40 3.27 -0.15 14.52
N GLU A 41 4.47 -0.10 13.96
CA GLU A 41 4.80 0.77 12.82
C GLU A 41 4.06 0.34 11.54
N LEU A 42 4.02 -0.97 11.24
CA LEU A 42 3.42 -1.51 10.02
C LEU A 42 1.89 -1.57 10.07
N THR A 43 1.28 -1.42 11.25
CA THR A 43 -0.19 -1.35 11.41
C THR A 43 -0.66 0.00 11.96
N SER A 44 0.10 1.07 11.73
CA SER A 44 -0.21 2.41 12.24
C SER A 44 -1.22 3.20 11.39
N GLY A 45 -1.71 2.63 10.29
CA GLY A 45 -2.68 3.24 9.38
C GLY A 45 -4.02 3.41 10.09
N ARG A 46 -4.44 4.66 10.33
CA ARG A 46 -5.73 4.98 10.96
C ARG A 46 -6.65 5.63 9.94
N GLU A 47 -7.95 5.42 10.09
CA GLU A 47 -8.96 5.92 9.16
C GLU A 47 -9.06 7.46 9.10
N ASP A 48 -8.71 8.18 10.16
CA ASP A 48 -9.04 9.62 10.27
C ASP A 48 -7.87 10.61 10.04
N ASN A 49 -6.69 10.15 9.59
CA ASN A 49 -5.46 10.94 9.72
C ASN A 49 -5.10 11.84 8.52
N VAL A 50 -5.79 11.78 7.38
CA VAL A 50 -5.37 12.54 6.19
C VAL A 50 -6.22 13.79 6.02
N GLN A 51 -5.69 14.92 6.51
CA GLN A 51 -6.21 16.23 6.14
C GLN A 51 -5.86 16.55 4.69
N TYR A 52 -6.88 16.69 3.85
CA TYR A 52 -6.74 17.06 2.46
C TYR A 52 -6.60 18.58 2.34
N THR A 53 -5.83 19.01 1.34
CA THR A 53 -5.73 20.42 0.96
C THR A 53 -6.12 20.48 -0.50
N LEU A 54 -7.15 21.29 -0.79
CA LEU A 54 -7.69 21.48 -2.13
C LEU A 54 -7.31 22.88 -2.61
N PHE A 55 -7.05 22.98 -3.91
CA PHE A 55 -6.78 24.21 -4.61
C PHE A 55 -7.77 24.32 -5.77
N GLU A 56 -8.26 25.53 -6.05
CA GLU A 56 -9.04 25.78 -7.26
C GLU A 56 -8.20 25.46 -8.50
N GLY A 57 -8.80 24.78 -9.47
CA GLY A 57 -8.14 24.45 -10.73
C GLY A 57 -8.74 23.24 -11.42
N SER A 58 -8.54 23.19 -12.73
CA SER A 58 -9.00 22.10 -13.59
C SER A 58 -7.84 21.54 -14.42
N SER A 59 -7.91 20.25 -14.73
CA SER A 59 -7.04 19.55 -15.67
C SER A 59 -7.84 18.42 -16.32
N ASN A 60 -7.44 18.01 -17.53
CA ASN A 60 -8.07 16.86 -18.19
C ASN A 60 -7.79 15.56 -17.43
N MET A 61 -6.59 15.41 -16.86
CA MET A 61 -6.19 14.29 -16.03
C MET A 61 -5.01 14.70 -15.15
N VAL A 62 -5.02 14.30 -13.89
CA VAL A 62 -3.89 14.45 -12.97
C VAL A 62 -3.37 13.06 -12.63
N ILE A 63 -2.07 12.83 -12.80
CA ILE A 63 -1.42 11.54 -12.56
C ILE A 63 -0.34 11.70 -11.50
N VAL A 64 -0.37 10.83 -10.50
CA VAL A 64 0.74 10.60 -9.55
C VAL A 64 1.18 9.15 -9.70
N ALA A 65 2.32 8.95 -10.35
CA ALA A 65 2.85 7.64 -10.73
C ALA A 65 4.10 7.28 -9.94
N GLY A 66 4.39 5.97 -9.84
CA GLY A 66 5.63 5.46 -9.27
C GLY A 66 5.74 5.65 -7.75
N VAL A 67 4.63 5.76 -7.03
CA VAL A 67 4.66 5.91 -5.58
C VAL A 67 5.00 4.55 -4.96
N ARG A 68 6.18 4.46 -4.34
CA ARG A 68 6.60 3.24 -3.63
C ARG A 68 5.72 3.00 -2.41
N PHE A 69 5.34 1.75 -2.21
CA PHE A 69 4.66 1.31 -1.00
C PHE A 69 5.17 -0.05 -0.54
N SER A 70 5.05 -0.31 0.75
CA SER A 70 5.20 -1.62 1.37
C SER A 70 4.12 -1.79 2.43
N THR A 71 3.60 -3.01 2.57
CA THR A 71 2.53 -3.35 3.50
C THR A 71 2.62 -4.83 3.86
N LEU A 72 1.85 -5.29 4.85
CA LEU A 72 1.78 -6.70 5.24
C LEU A 72 0.62 -7.40 4.52
N CYS A 73 0.89 -8.57 3.94
CA CYS A 73 -0.14 -9.47 3.45
C CYS A 73 -0.88 -10.07 4.65
N GLU A 74 -2.20 -9.89 4.73
CA GLU A 74 -2.99 -10.33 5.89
C GLU A 74 -3.00 -11.84 6.11
N HIS A 75 -2.78 -12.63 5.06
CA HIS A 75 -2.78 -14.10 5.15
C HIS A 75 -1.57 -14.68 5.87
N HIS A 76 -0.42 -14.02 5.80
CA HIS A 76 0.85 -14.58 6.26
C HIS A 76 1.68 -13.61 7.11
N LEU A 77 1.22 -12.36 7.28
CA LEU A 77 1.99 -11.27 7.88
C LEU A 77 3.36 -11.07 7.23
N LEU A 78 3.47 -11.44 5.95
CA LEU A 78 4.68 -11.31 5.15
C LEU A 78 4.59 -10.04 4.29
N PRO A 79 5.69 -9.31 4.09
CA PRO A 79 5.68 -8.07 3.30
C PRO A 79 5.25 -8.28 1.86
N MET A 80 4.48 -7.33 1.33
CA MET A 80 4.36 -7.07 -0.09
C MET A 80 4.81 -5.64 -0.37
N PHE A 81 5.54 -5.42 -1.45
CA PHE A 81 6.14 -4.13 -1.79
C PHE A 81 6.09 -3.87 -3.28
N GLY A 82 5.93 -2.61 -3.65
CA GLY A 82 5.65 -2.27 -5.03
C GLY A 82 5.39 -0.81 -5.29
N LEU A 83 4.64 -0.54 -6.35
CA LEU A 83 4.32 0.80 -6.84
C LEU A 83 2.82 0.98 -6.96
N ALA A 84 2.34 2.15 -6.55
CA ALA A 84 1.00 2.62 -6.78
C ALA A 84 1.04 3.80 -7.76
N HIS A 85 0.10 3.77 -8.69
CA HIS A 85 -0.12 4.80 -9.69
C HIS A 85 -1.59 5.24 -9.60
N VAL A 86 -1.81 6.54 -9.46
CA VAL A 86 -3.14 7.10 -9.25
C VAL A 86 -3.38 8.16 -10.31
N ALA A 87 -4.55 8.11 -10.94
CA ALA A 87 -5.05 9.14 -11.82
C ALA A 87 -6.45 9.57 -11.40
N TYR A 88 -6.76 10.84 -11.57
CA TYR A 88 -8.13 11.35 -11.44
C TYR A 88 -8.39 12.51 -12.39
N VAL A 89 -9.66 12.74 -12.72
CA VAL A 89 -10.11 13.92 -13.49
C VAL A 89 -10.70 14.93 -12.50
N PRO A 90 -10.00 16.05 -12.22
CA PRO A 90 -10.54 17.10 -11.36
C PRO A 90 -11.77 17.76 -12.00
N LYS A 91 -12.70 18.24 -11.17
CA LYS A 91 -13.79 19.11 -11.60
C LYS A 91 -13.37 20.57 -11.44
N ASP A 92 -13.59 21.10 -10.24
CA ASP A 92 -13.29 22.50 -9.90
C ASP A 92 -12.05 22.63 -8.99
N HIS A 93 -11.58 21.50 -8.43
CA HIS A 93 -10.49 21.46 -7.47
C HIS A 93 -9.46 20.37 -7.79
N VAL A 94 -8.21 20.68 -7.45
CA VAL A 94 -7.06 19.78 -7.50
C VAL A 94 -6.58 19.52 -6.07
N ILE A 95 -6.33 18.25 -5.73
CA ILE A 95 -5.73 17.89 -4.44
C ILE A 95 -4.23 18.21 -4.45
N GLY A 96 -3.72 18.74 -3.34
CA GLY A 96 -2.28 18.94 -3.18
C GLY A 96 -1.49 17.66 -3.46
N ALA A 97 -0.48 17.73 -4.33
CA ALA A 97 0.20 16.56 -4.87
C ALA A 97 0.74 15.59 -3.79
N SER A 98 1.20 16.13 -2.65
CA SER A 98 1.71 15.34 -1.52
C SER A 98 0.65 14.50 -0.79
N LYS A 99 -0.65 14.76 -1.01
CA LYS A 99 -1.74 14.05 -0.32
C LYS A 99 -1.97 12.66 -0.89
N ILE A 100 -1.80 12.45 -2.20
CA ILE A 100 -1.97 11.13 -2.82
C ILE A 100 -0.95 10.11 -2.24
N PRO A 101 0.36 10.41 -2.17
CA PRO A 101 1.31 9.55 -1.47
C PRO A 101 0.96 9.31 0.01
N ARG A 102 0.42 10.30 0.72
CA ARG A 102 -0.02 10.12 2.12
C ARG A 102 -1.21 9.17 2.24
N ILE A 103 -2.16 9.19 1.30
CA ILE A 103 -3.27 8.23 1.23
C ILE A 103 -2.72 6.81 1.00
N ILE A 104 -1.78 6.66 0.07
CA ILE A 104 -1.10 5.39 -0.21
C ILE A 104 -0.40 4.87 1.05
N VAL A 105 0.38 5.71 1.74
CA VAL A 105 1.06 5.34 3.00
C VAL A 105 0.07 4.99 4.10
N LYS A 106 -1.04 5.73 4.26
CA LYS A 106 -2.09 5.41 5.23
C LYS A 106 -2.55 3.96 5.09
N TYR A 107 -2.89 3.55 3.87
CA TYR A 107 -3.40 2.20 3.63
C TYR A 107 -2.30 1.14 3.59
N SER A 108 -1.04 1.51 3.36
CA SER A 108 0.09 0.59 3.38
C SER A 108 0.54 0.24 4.81
N ARG A 109 0.03 0.95 5.82
CA ARG A 109 0.27 0.67 7.24
C ARG A 109 -0.88 -0.13 7.86
N MET A 110 -1.35 -1.15 7.15
CA MET A 110 -2.44 -2.05 7.57
C MET A 110 -2.13 -3.49 7.13
N LEU A 111 -2.89 -4.45 7.64
CA LEU A 111 -2.95 -5.78 7.02
C LEU A 111 -3.83 -5.70 5.78
N GLN A 112 -3.32 -6.22 4.66
CA GLN A 112 -3.92 -5.96 3.35
C GLN A 112 -4.00 -7.19 2.45
N LEU A 113 -5.02 -7.16 1.59
CA LEU A 113 -5.04 -7.74 0.25
C LEU A 113 -4.71 -6.64 -0.75
N GLN A 114 -3.91 -6.91 -1.78
CA GLN A 114 -3.53 -5.86 -2.75
C GLN A 114 -4.75 -5.26 -3.47
N GLU A 115 -5.77 -6.07 -3.74
CA GLU A 115 -7.02 -5.65 -4.36
C GLU A 115 -7.81 -4.72 -3.45
N ARG A 116 -7.85 -5.01 -2.14
CA ARG A 116 -8.50 -4.15 -1.14
C ARG A 116 -7.74 -2.83 -1.01
N PHE A 117 -6.42 -2.89 -0.89
CA PHE A 117 -5.54 -1.72 -0.86
C PHE A 117 -5.78 -0.80 -2.07
N THR A 118 -5.80 -1.37 -3.29
CA THR A 118 -6.06 -0.62 -4.53
C THR A 118 -7.40 0.10 -4.51
N ARG A 119 -8.48 -0.60 -4.10
CA ARG A 119 -9.83 0.01 -3.99
C ARG A 119 -9.90 1.08 -2.91
N GLN A 120 -9.32 0.83 -1.73
CA GLN A 120 -9.30 1.79 -0.64
C GLN A 120 -8.60 3.11 -1.03
N VAL A 121 -7.46 3.02 -1.74
CA VAL A 121 -6.79 4.20 -2.29
C VAL A 121 -7.69 4.94 -3.28
N MET A 122 -8.33 4.23 -4.21
CA MET A 122 -9.24 4.83 -5.19
C MET A 122 -10.41 5.56 -4.52
N ASP A 123 -11.05 4.92 -3.55
CA ASP A 123 -12.21 5.47 -2.86
C ASP A 123 -11.85 6.66 -1.99
N GLU A 124 -10.69 6.63 -1.32
CA GLU A 124 -10.24 7.79 -0.56
C GLU A 124 -9.81 8.95 -1.46
N VAL A 125 -9.13 8.71 -2.59
CA VAL A 125 -8.80 9.76 -3.55
C VAL A 125 -10.08 10.41 -4.10
N SER A 126 -11.09 9.59 -4.39
CA SER A 126 -12.39 10.09 -4.84
C SER A 126 -13.08 10.94 -3.78
N ARG A 127 -13.12 10.51 -2.51
CA ARG A 127 -13.66 11.33 -1.40
C ARG A 127 -12.86 12.61 -1.21
N ALA A 128 -11.54 12.53 -1.24
CA ALA A 128 -10.64 13.65 -1.00
C ALA A 128 -10.73 14.73 -2.07
N THR A 129 -10.91 14.34 -3.33
CA THR A 129 -10.99 15.25 -4.49
C THR A 129 -12.41 15.67 -4.85
N GLY A 130 -13.43 14.95 -4.35
CA GLY A 130 -14.81 15.06 -4.83
C GLY A 130 -15.02 14.54 -6.26
N SER A 131 -13.99 13.97 -6.90
CA SER A 131 -14.09 13.41 -8.23
C SER A 131 -14.61 11.97 -8.20
N MET A 132 -15.55 11.66 -9.08
CA MET A 132 -16.02 10.29 -9.34
C MET A 132 -15.20 9.58 -10.41
N ASP A 133 -14.22 10.29 -10.98
CA ASP A 133 -13.39 9.85 -12.10
C ASP A 133 -12.00 9.56 -11.56
N VAL A 134 -11.77 8.34 -11.07
CA VAL A 134 -10.50 7.93 -10.45
C VAL A 134 -10.09 6.56 -10.98
N MET A 135 -8.80 6.38 -11.22
CA MET A 135 -8.17 5.11 -11.55
C MET A 135 -6.93 4.91 -10.69
N VAL A 136 -6.77 3.70 -10.17
CA VAL A 136 -5.61 3.28 -9.38
C VAL A 136 -5.10 1.96 -9.94
N LEU A 137 -3.79 1.89 -10.17
CA LEU A 137 -3.09 0.67 -10.53
C LEU A 137 -1.98 0.44 -9.51
N THR A 138 -1.94 -0.76 -8.93
CA THR A 138 -0.85 -1.18 -8.05
C THR A 138 -0.15 -2.38 -8.65
N GLU A 139 1.17 -2.42 -8.53
CA GLU A 139 2.01 -3.54 -8.91
C GLU A 139 2.89 -3.89 -7.72
N ALA A 140 2.91 -5.13 -7.27
CA ALA A 140 3.74 -5.50 -6.11
C ALA A 140 4.29 -6.92 -6.19
N TYR A 141 5.47 -7.10 -5.61
CA TYR A 141 6.02 -8.40 -5.26
C TYR A 141 5.47 -8.85 -3.91
N HIS A 142 5.16 -10.13 -3.82
CA HIS A 142 4.58 -10.76 -2.62
C HIS A 142 5.59 -11.73 -2.04
N THR A 143 6.21 -11.40 -0.90
CA THR A 143 7.20 -12.30 -0.30
C THR A 143 6.60 -13.65 0.09
N CYS A 144 5.29 -13.71 0.38
CA CYS A 144 4.57 -14.96 0.62
C CYS A 144 4.54 -15.92 -0.58
N MET A 145 4.71 -15.44 -1.81
CA MET A 145 4.88 -16.24 -3.03
C MET A 145 6.35 -16.49 -3.38
N MET A 146 7.25 -15.62 -2.91
CA MET A 146 8.68 -15.67 -3.27
C MET A 146 9.49 -16.59 -2.37
N VAL A 147 9.30 -16.51 -1.05
CA VAL A 147 10.19 -17.17 -0.08
C VAL A 147 9.67 -18.53 0.39
N ARG A 148 8.39 -18.82 0.15
CA ARG A 148 7.72 -20.06 0.56
C ARG A 148 6.70 -20.51 -0.47
N GLY A 149 6.15 -21.71 -0.27
CA GLY A 149 5.13 -22.28 -1.15
C GLY A 149 5.65 -22.44 -2.58
N VAL A 150 5.02 -21.76 -3.53
CA VAL A 150 5.34 -21.83 -4.97
C VAL A 150 6.73 -21.29 -5.33
N LYS A 151 7.31 -20.38 -4.52
CA LYS A 151 8.65 -19.79 -4.71
C LYS A 151 8.87 -19.13 -6.08
N VAL A 152 7.92 -18.31 -6.52
CA VAL A 152 7.97 -17.61 -7.80
C VAL A 152 8.05 -16.09 -7.59
N PRO A 153 9.08 -15.41 -8.13
CA PRO A 153 9.22 -13.96 -8.07
C PRO A 153 8.42 -13.27 -9.19
N SER A 154 7.11 -13.43 -9.17
CA SER A 154 6.19 -12.77 -10.12
C SER A 154 5.46 -11.60 -9.45
N PRO A 155 5.35 -10.42 -10.10
CA PRO A 155 4.57 -9.32 -9.57
C PRO A 155 3.07 -9.57 -9.79
N LEU A 156 2.26 -9.15 -8.83
CA LEU A 156 0.80 -9.07 -8.97
C LEU A 156 0.40 -7.64 -9.35
N VAL A 157 -0.47 -7.50 -10.35
CA VAL A 157 -1.05 -6.22 -10.76
C VAL A 157 -2.51 -6.19 -10.38
N SER A 158 -2.94 -5.13 -9.69
CA SER A 158 -4.34 -4.88 -9.35
C SER A 158 -4.76 -3.50 -9.85
N ILE A 159 -5.97 -3.41 -10.39
CA ILE A 159 -6.51 -2.19 -11.00
C ILE A 159 -7.91 -1.95 -10.44
N ALA A 160 -8.19 -0.72 -10.03
CA ALA A 160 -9.52 -0.24 -9.70
C ALA A 160 -9.77 1.08 -10.43
N TYR A 161 -10.96 1.25 -11.01
CA TYR A 161 -11.34 2.49 -11.66
C TYR A 161 -12.84 2.75 -11.56
N LYS A 162 -13.24 4.01 -11.71
CA LYS A 162 -14.64 4.44 -11.77
C LYS A 162 -14.80 5.73 -12.59
N GLY A 163 -16.05 6.06 -12.92
CA GLY A 163 -16.40 7.28 -13.66
C GLY A 163 -15.90 7.26 -15.11
N LYS A 164 -15.31 8.36 -15.57
CA LYS A 164 -14.77 8.52 -16.93
C LYS A 164 -13.74 7.46 -17.32
N PHE A 165 -13.05 6.84 -16.37
CA PHE A 165 -12.15 5.73 -16.66
C PHE A 165 -12.86 4.43 -17.10
N ASN A 166 -14.20 4.41 -17.20
CA ASN A 166 -14.91 3.38 -17.98
C ASN A 166 -14.65 3.49 -19.49
N ASP A 167 -14.23 4.66 -19.98
CA ASP A 167 -13.71 4.85 -21.32
C ASP A 167 -12.33 4.19 -21.47
N GLN A 168 -12.18 3.32 -22.47
CA GLN A 168 -10.92 2.64 -22.76
C GLN A 168 -9.83 3.60 -23.21
N SER A 169 -10.16 4.66 -23.96
CA SER A 169 -9.17 5.61 -24.47
C SER A 169 -8.45 6.32 -23.32
N LEU A 170 -9.20 6.79 -22.32
CA LEU A 170 -8.65 7.43 -21.13
C LEU A 170 -7.80 6.46 -20.28
N ARG A 171 -8.22 5.19 -20.18
CA ARG A 171 -7.39 4.15 -19.53
C ARG A 171 -6.08 3.93 -20.26
N MET A 172 -6.10 3.88 -21.58
CA MET A 172 -4.89 3.69 -22.40
C MET A 172 -3.95 4.89 -22.25
N GLU A 173 -4.47 6.11 -22.26
CA GLU A 173 -3.69 7.32 -22.01
C GLU A 173 -2.96 7.26 -20.65
N PHE A 174 -3.68 6.90 -19.58
CA PHE A 174 -3.06 6.68 -18.27
C PHE A 174 -1.96 5.61 -18.31
N LEU A 175 -2.21 4.47 -18.95
CA LEU A 175 -1.24 3.36 -19.04
C LEU A 175 0.04 3.76 -19.79
N GLU A 176 -0.06 4.63 -20.80
CA GLU A 176 1.08 5.18 -21.52
C GLU A 176 1.94 6.06 -20.62
N TYR A 177 1.33 6.96 -19.83
CA TYR A 177 2.06 7.85 -18.92
C TYR A 177 2.77 7.12 -17.78
N ILE A 178 2.22 6.00 -17.28
CA ILE A 178 2.87 5.22 -16.21
C ILE A 178 3.94 4.25 -16.74
N ARG A 179 4.07 4.07 -18.06
CA ARG A 179 5.02 3.13 -18.67
C ARG A 179 6.48 3.32 -18.23
N PRO A 180 7.00 4.53 -17.97
CA PRO A 180 8.36 4.72 -17.45
C PRO A 180 8.52 4.25 -15.99
N PHE A 181 7.43 4.18 -15.24
CA PHE A 181 7.41 3.89 -13.80
C PHE A 181 6.99 2.45 -13.48
N ARG A 182 6.93 1.54 -14.45
CA ARG A 182 6.50 0.15 -14.20
C ARG A 182 7.49 -0.58 -13.29
N LEU A 183 6.96 -1.45 -12.43
CA LEU A 183 7.75 -2.14 -11.41
C LEU A 183 8.96 -2.91 -11.96
N ASN A 184 8.80 -3.55 -13.12
CA ASN A 184 9.86 -4.31 -13.80
C ASN A 184 10.95 -3.44 -14.46
N LYS A 185 10.76 -2.12 -14.54
CA LYS A 185 11.72 -1.17 -15.08
C LYS A 185 12.49 -0.41 -14.02
N LEU A 186 12.03 -0.45 -12.77
CA LEU A 186 12.82 0.02 -11.65
C LEU A 186 13.83 -1.08 -11.32
N ALA A 187 15.12 -0.75 -11.35
CA ALA A 187 16.12 -1.59 -10.71
C ALA A 187 15.76 -1.65 -9.21
N ILE A 188 15.28 -2.81 -8.76
CA ILE A 188 15.09 -3.14 -7.35
C ILE A 188 16.24 -4.05 -6.95
#